data_AF-A0A956U6M9-F1
#
_entry.id   AF-A0A956U6M9-F1
#
_cell.length_a   1.000
_cell.length_b   1.000
_cell.length_c   1.000
_cell.angle_alpha   90.00
_cell.angle_beta   90.00
_cell.angle_gamma   90.00
#
_symmetry.space_group_name_H-M   'P 1'
#
loop_
_entity.id
_entity.type
_entity.pdbx_description
1 polymer ?
#
loop_
_entity_poly.entity_id
_entity_poly.type
_entity_poly.pdbx_seq_one_letter_code
_entity_poly.pdbx_strand_id
1 'polypeptide(L)'
;MITKTDTALLRERGILLDSPALALIEIKGQDAERFLQSQTTNNVVALKAGFCQQNALLDRKAKTVAVFTLYRIKDEESESFRIIAASALASGILKHLDSFCFADRVEFNQVEPFDPVLIEGPHSRLVLGDLIEEISQASSFDQDVFRIDLDGEALELFRYSIMGDEGFLIEPIHSGSKPSLLEPIRKAAEARGLILDPPEEMLDSARIEAGILAFGTDYDTDSLLPETNLDQSCVSYEKGCFQGQEVLARVRSHGAPTKALGGIVFDSGATLKVPPALNTELKVEGELAGWIKSFTHSSFLNADIAIALLKRDFREPGKSYDFEFGGQKIKGEVVLLPFYKAPPARSRSRDLYEEALSLFAKEEDIESNEDTKPMKLLREAIALSPDFEDAYESLGVLLSRSGRLDEAIDVIKHLAAINPDSIMAHTNLSVFYMEKGWKEKAEEEKAISTTLSMLAFNKAAREKEALAKEKEEKRKETIERLSMFEEVLGIDTEDFLANYGKGSCLVELERYSEAESYLKKALEIKPNHTRAYLDLGRAYIGAGDKEKALAVLADGSAVAARQGDLMPLKDIQGLLHELES
;
A
#
# COMPACT_ATOMS: atom_id res chain seq x y z
N MET A 1 -27.98 -7.44 -15.48
CA MET A 1 -27.08 -7.42 -16.66
C MET A 1 -25.91 -6.56 -16.26
N ILE A 2 -24.75 -7.15 -16.01
CA ILE A 2 -23.52 -6.40 -15.78
C ILE A 2 -23.19 -5.69 -17.11
N THR A 3 -23.21 -4.36 -17.11
CA THR A 3 -22.76 -3.57 -18.27
C THR A 3 -21.26 -3.79 -18.43
N LYS A 4 -20.76 -3.77 -19.67
CA LYS A 4 -19.41 -4.24 -20.06
C LYS A 4 -18.22 -3.52 -19.39
N THR A 5 -18.42 -2.56 -18.48
CA THR A 5 -17.38 -1.69 -17.90
C THR A 5 -17.66 -1.27 -16.45
N ASP A 6 -18.45 -2.04 -15.69
CA ASP A 6 -18.74 -1.69 -14.29
C ASP A 6 -17.61 -2.10 -13.32
N THR A 7 -16.51 -1.34 -13.30
CA THR A 7 -15.37 -1.56 -12.40
C THR A 7 -15.71 -1.38 -10.93
N ALA A 8 -16.72 -0.58 -10.59
CA ALA A 8 -17.20 -0.43 -9.22
C ALA A 8 -17.60 -1.78 -8.59
N LEU A 9 -18.18 -2.68 -9.38
CA LEU A 9 -18.55 -4.02 -8.94
C LEU A 9 -17.32 -4.89 -8.63
N LEU A 10 -16.22 -4.71 -9.38
CA LEU A 10 -14.93 -5.35 -9.08
C LEU A 10 -14.37 -4.86 -7.74
N ARG A 11 -14.47 -3.56 -7.47
CA ARG A 11 -13.99 -2.94 -6.22
C ARG A 11 -14.82 -3.31 -4.99
N GLU A 12 -16.04 -3.79 -5.19
CA GLU A 12 -16.91 -4.26 -4.11
C GLU A 12 -16.70 -5.75 -3.81
N ARG A 13 -16.58 -6.59 -4.86
CA ARG A 13 -16.68 -8.04 -4.74
C ARG A 13 -15.39 -8.80 -5.02
N GLY A 14 -14.56 -8.30 -5.93
CA GLY A 14 -13.42 -9.02 -6.46
C GLY A 14 -13.77 -10.00 -7.59
N ILE A 15 -12.75 -10.70 -8.06
CA ILE A 15 -12.76 -11.57 -9.22
C ILE A 15 -12.14 -12.92 -8.92
N LEU A 16 -12.53 -13.89 -9.73
CA LEU A 16 -11.77 -15.09 -9.98
C LEU A 16 -11.44 -15.13 -11.48
N LEU A 17 -10.18 -15.37 -11.83
CA LEU A 17 -9.75 -15.70 -13.19
C LEU A 17 -9.23 -17.12 -13.22
N ASP A 18 -9.83 -17.92 -14.08
CA ASP A 18 -9.44 -19.32 -14.23
C ASP A 18 -8.01 -19.40 -14.76
N SER A 19 -7.62 -18.58 -15.75
CA SER A 19 -6.32 -18.65 -16.43
C SER A 19 -5.80 -17.24 -16.77
N PRO A 20 -5.07 -16.57 -15.87
CA PRO A 20 -4.47 -15.27 -16.15
C PRO A 20 -3.27 -15.44 -17.09
N ALA A 21 -3.07 -14.49 -18.00
CA ALA A 21 -1.99 -14.50 -19.00
C ALA A 21 -0.61 -14.17 -18.37
N LEU A 22 -0.13 -15.07 -17.52
CA LEU A 22 1.12 -14.98 -16.78
C LEU A 22 2.09 -16.08 -17.17
N ALA A 23 3.35 -15.92 -16.78
CA ALA A 23 4.37 -16.93 -16.87
C ALA A 23 5.16 -16.99 -15.57
N LEU A 24 5.59 -18.20 -15.21
CA LEU A 24 6.45 -18.45 -14.07
C LEU A 24 7.79 -19.00 -14.55
N ILE A 25 8.88 -18.35 -14.10
CA ILE A 25 10.24 -18.80 -14.32
C ILE A 25 10.84 -19.15 -12.96
N GLU A 26 11.20 -20.41 -12.79
CA GLU A 26 11.96 -20.91 -11.65
C GLU A 26 13.45 -20.65 -11.87
N ILE A 27 14.11 -20.14 -10.82
CA ILE A 27 15.54 -19.90 -10.81
C ILE A 27 16.16 -20.63 -9.62
N LYS A 28 17.10 -21.53 -9.91
CA LYS A 28 17.76 -22.39 -8.92
C LYS A 28 19.27 -22.37 -9.11
N GLY A 29 19.99 -22.84 -8.10
CA GLY A 29 21.44 -23.02 -8.15
C GLY A 29 22.18 -22.22 -7.08
N GLN A 30 23.40 -22.66 -6.77
CA GLN A 30 24.18 -22.12 -5.64
C GLN A 30 24.50 -20.63 -5.79
N ASP A 31 24.58 -20.12 -7.02
CA ASP A 31 24.94 -18.74 -7.31
C ASP A 31 23.71 -17.85 -7.61
N ALA A 32 22.47 -18.37 -7.47
CA ALA A 32 21.24 -17.70 -7.91
C ALA A 32 21.00 -16.34 -7.23
N GLU A 33 21.16 -16.25 -5.91
CA GLU A 33 20.98 -14.99 -5.17
C GLU A 33 21.97 -13.91 -5.66
N ARG A 34 23.26 -14.27 -5.73
CA ARG A 34 24.32 -13.36 -6.17
C ARG A 34 24.12 -12.93 -7.63
N PHE A 35 23.74 -13.87 -8.49
CA PHE A 35 23.45 -13.61 -9.88
C PHE A 35 22.31 -12.60 -10.01
N LEU A 36 21.15 -12.89 -9.41
CA LEU A 36 20.00 -11.99 -9.41
C LEU A 36 20.31 -10.63 -8.78
N GLN A 37 21.09 -10.59 -7.70
CA GLN A 37 21.56 -9.35 -7.08
C GLN A 37 22.31 -8.46 -8.07
N SER A 38 23.07 -9.04 -9.00
CA SER A 38 23.82 -8.27 -10.01
C SER A 38 23.00 -7.91 -11.26
N GLN A 39 22.01 -8.73 -11.61
CA GLN A 39 21.27 -8.58 -12.87
C GLN A 39 19.97 -7.78 -12.73
N THR A 40 19.29 -7.82 -11.58
CA THR A 40 18.03 -7.09 -11.37
C THR A 40 18.26 -5.72 -10.72
N THR A 41 17.23 -4.88 -10.68
CA THR A 41 17.31 -3.53 -10.12
C THR A 41 17.02 -3.42 -8.62
N ASN A 42 16.41 -4.43 -7.98
CA ASN A 42 16.04 -4.37 -6.56
C ASN A 42 16.92 -5.26 -5.66
N ASN A 43 16.95 -5.02 -4.34
CA ASN A 43 17.89 -5.67 -3.44
C ASN A 43 17.46 -7.12 -3.12
N VAL A 44 17.99 -8.08 -3.88
CA VAL A 44 17.70 -9.52 -3.73
C VAL A 44 18.25 -10.07 -2.42
N VAL A 45 19.38 -9.58 -1.93
CA VAL A 45 19.96 -9.99 -0.64
C VAL A 45 19.03 -9.62 0.53
N ALA A 46 18.34 -8.47 0.43
CA ALA A 46 17.38 -8.04 1.44
C ALA A 46 16.01 -8.75 1.34
N LEU A 47 15.74 -9.45 0.23
CA LEU A 47 14.51 -10.21 0.05
C LEU A 47 14.54 -11.44 0.96
N LYS A 48 13.60 -11.51 1.90
CA LYS A 48 13.45 -12.63 2.83
C LYS A 48 12.70 -13.79 2.15
N ALA A 49 12.99 -15.01 2.57
CA ALA A 49 12.20 -16.17 2.15
C ALA A 49 10.74 -16.02 2.57
N GLY A 50 9.81 -16.43 1.71
CA GLY A 50 8.37 -16.22 1.89
C GLY A 50 7.87 -14.86 1.39
N PHE A 51 8.75 -13.97 0.91
CA PHE A 51 8.37 -12.61 0.47
C PHE A 51 8.69 -12.36 -1.00
N CYS A 52 8.09 -11.30 -1.52
CA CYS A 52 8.26 -10.85 -2.89
C CYS A 52 8.72 -9.39 -2.98
N GLN A 53 9.19 -9.00 -4.16
CA GLN A 53 9.45 -7.59 -4.49
C GLN A 53 9.37 -7.37 -5.99
N GLN A 54 8.94 -6.16 -6.39
CA GLN A 54 9.00 -5.73 -7.78
C GLN A 54 10.45 -5.53 -8.23
N ASN A 55 10.76 -5.98 -9.43
CA ASN A 55 12.08 -5.87 -10.06
C ASN A 55 11.94 -5.49 -11.54
N ALA A 56 13.00 -4.91 -12.06
CA ALA A 56 13.17 -4.71 -13.49
C ALA A 56 14.48 -5.31 -13.99
N LEU A 57 14.52 -5.59 -15.29
CA LEU A 57 15.74 -5.79 -16.08
C LEU A 57 15.90 -4.60 -17.02
N LEU A 58 17.13 -4.11 -17.14
CA LEU A 58 17.44 -2.91 -17.92
C LEU A 58 18.57 -3.18 -18.90
N ASP A 59 18.65 -2.37 -19.96
CA ASP A 59 19.83 -2.30 -20.81
C ASP A 59 20.90 -1.33 -20.24
N ARG A 60 22.00 -1.13 -20.98
CA ARG A 60 23.07 -0.17 -20.63
C ARG A 60 22.64 1.29 -20.60
N LYS A 61 21.49 1.61 -21.19
CA LYS A 61 20.93 2.96 -21.26
C LYS A 61 19.76 3.15 -20.28
N ALA A 62 19.52 2.19 -19.39
CA ALA A 62 18.37 2.15 -18.48
C ALA A 62 17.00 2.08 -19.19
N LYS A 63 16.96 1.54 -20.42
CA LYS A 63 15.71 1.16 -21.07
C LYS A 63 15.16 -0.12 -20.44
N THR A 64 13.85 -0.20 -20.31
CA THR A 64 13.15 -1.28 -19.61
C THR A 64 13.05 -2.52 -20.47
N VAL A 65 13.77 -3.58 -20.12
CA VAL A 65 13.66 -4.89 -20.80
C VAL A 65 12.42 -5.64 -20.32
N ALA A 66 12.22 -5.69 -19.01
CA ALA A 66 11.07 -6.34 -18.38
C ALA A 66 10.87 -5.82 -16.96
N VAL A 67 9.63 -5.89 -16.48
CA VAL A 67 9.25 -5.68 -15.07
C VAL A 67 8.48 -6.90 -14.60
N PHE A 68 8.77 -7.36 -13.38
CA PHE A 68 8.22 -8.59 -12.84
C PHE A 68 8.29 -8.63 -11.32
N THR A 69 7.55 -9.57 -10.73
CA THR A 69 7.60 -9.86 -9.30
C THR A 69 8.58 -11.01 -9.06
N LEU A 70 9.54 -10.79 -8.16
CA LEU A 70 10.52 -11.80 -7.74
C LEU A 70 10.15 -12.31 -6.34
N TYR A 71 9.93 -13.62 -6.21
CA TYR A 71 9.70 -14.30 -4.94
C TYR A 71 10.93 -15.09 -4.53
N ARG A 72 11.19 -15.15 -3.22
CA ARG A 72 12.22 -16.02 -2.64
C ARG A 72 11.56 -17.14 -1.87
N ILE A 73 11.83 -18.38 -2.28
CA ILE A 73 11.27 -19.59 -1.69
C ILE A 73 12.39 -20.37 -1.03
N LYS A 74 12.14 -20.81 0.20
CA LYS A 74 13.07 -21.65 0.96
C LYS A 74 12.33 -22.86 1.49
N ASP A 75 12.71 -24.02 0.94
CA ASP A 75 12.33 -25.33 1.42
C ASP A 75 13.37 -25.85 2.43
N GLU A 76 13.07 -26.96 3.10
CA GLU A 76 13.97 -27.57 4.10
C GLU A 76 15.38 -27.84 3.54
N GLU A 77 15.47 -28.24 2.27
CA GLU A 77 16.73 -28.65 1.63
C GLU A 77 17.18 -27.75 0.48
N SER A 78 16.36 -26.78 0.05
CA SER A 78 16.68 -25.98 -1.13
C SER A 78 16.17 -24.55 -1.06
N GLU A 79 16.91 -23.64 -1.67
CA GLU A 79 16.50 -22.25 -1.87
C GLU A 79 16.37 -21.98 -3.36
N SER A 80 15.29 -21.30 -3.74
CA SER A 80 15.01 -20.96 -5.12
C SER A 80 14.26 -19.64 -5.23
N PHE A 81 14.23 -19.11 -6.44
CA PHE A 81 13.48 -17.90 -6.76
C PHE A 81 12.41 -18.20 -7.80
N ARG A 82 11.35 -17.39 -7.80
CA ARG A 82 10.31 -17.40 -8.83
C ARG A 82 10.17 -16.01 -9.40
N ILE A 83 10.18 -15.91 -10.73
CA ILE A 83 9.75 -14.72 -11.44
C ILE A 83 8.34 -14.96 -11.94
N ILE A 84 7.40 -14.10 -11.55
CA ILE A 84 6.06 -14.04 -12.15
C ILE A 84 5.93 -12.74 -12.91
N ALA A 85 5.55 -12.85 -14.19
CA ALA A 85 5.38 -11.72 -15.10
C ALA A 85 4.27 -12.01 -16.12
N ALA A 86 3.86 -10.99 -16.88
CA ALA A 86 3.01 -11.21 -18.06
C ALA A 86 3.68 -12.18 -19.03
N SER A 87 2.93 -13.12 -19.63
CA SER A 87 3.50 -14.18 -20.49
C SER A 87 4.33 -13.62 -21.65
N ALA A 88 3.96 -12.46 -22.18
CA ALA A 88 4.67 -11.78 -23.26
C ALA A 88 6.13 -11.39 -22.90
N LEU A 89 6.45 -11.26 -21.60
CA LEU A 89 7.78 -10.89 -21.11
C LEU A 89 8.70 -12.10 -20.87
N ALA A 90 8.17 -13.32 -20.75
CA ALA A 90 8.93 -14.50 -20.32
C ALA A 90 10.16 -14.77 -21.21
N SER A 91 9.95 -14.80 -22.53
CA SER A 91 11.03 -15.03 -23.50
C SER A 91 12.13 -13.95 -23.45
N GLY A 92 11.74 -12.69 -23.23
CA GLY A 92 12.65 -11.57 -23.08
C GLY A 92 13.48 -11.65 -21.80
N ILE A 93 12.85 -12.03 -20.69
CA ILE A 93 13.50 -12.24 -19.39
C ILE A 93 14.53 -13.37 -19.49
N LEU A 94 14.13 -14.54 -19.99
CA LEU A 94 15.02 -15.71 -20.13
C LEU A 94 16.23 -15.39 -20.99
N LYS A 95 16.00 -14.81 -22.18
CA LYS A 95 17.08 -14.43 -23.10
C LYS A 95 18.05 -13.42 -22.47
N HIS A 96 17.52 -12.46 -21.71
CA HIS A 96 18.34 -11.48 -21.04
C HIS A 96 19.21 -12.13 -19.96
N LEU A 97 18.61 -12.88 -19.03
CA LEU A 97 19.33 -13.55 -17.94
C LEU A 97 20.38 -14.54 -18.48
N ASP A 98 20.00 -15.37 -19.45
CA ASP A 98 20.91 -16.34 -20.08
C ASP A 98 22.15 -15.66 -20.70
N SER A 99 21.97 -14.48 -21.32
CA SER A 99 23.09 -13.75 -21.93
C SER A 99 24.17 -13.25 -20.95
N PHE A 100 23.88 -13.26 -19.64
CA PHE A 100 24.83 -12.91 -18.58
C PHE A 100 25.27 -14.10 -17.74
N CYS A 101 24.68 -15.28 -17.93
CA CYS A 101 25.04 -16.50 -17.19
C CYS A 101 26.18 -17.23 -17.90
N PHE A 102 27.42 -17.02 -17.45
CA PHE A 102 28.61 -17.64 -18.07
C PHE A 102 29.23 -18.75 -17.23
N ALA A 103 29.49 -18.46 -15.94
CA ALA A 103 30.17 -19.37 -15.02
C ALA A 103 29.39 -19.57 -13.72
N ASP A 104 28.34 -18.79 -13.50
CA ASP A 104 27.46 -18.91 -12.35
C ASP A 104 26.69 -20.23 -12.43
N ARG A 105 26.62 -20.97 -11.32
CA ARG A 105 25.82 -22.20 -11.23
C ARG A 105 24.38 -21.81 -10.95
N VAL A 106 23.70 -21.40 -12.01
CA VAL A 106 22.30 -20.97 -12.02
C VAL A 106 21.57 -21.62 -13.19
N GLU A 107 20.36 -22.08 -12.93
CA GLU A 107 19.46 -22.67 -13.91
C GLU A 107 18.17 -21.84 -13.99
N PHE A 108 17.67 -21.63 -15.20
CA PHE A 108 16.41 -20.93 -15.48
C PHE A 108 15.43 -21.91 -16.13
N ASN A 109 14.34 -22.23 -15.45
CA ASN A 109 13.34 -23.18 -15.92
C ASN A 109 11.99 -22.47 -16.02
N GLN A 110 11.48 -22.28 -17.23
CA GLN A 110 10.10 -21.83 -17.40
C GLN A 110 9.16 -23.00 -17.09
N VAL A 111 8.17 -22.77 -16.23
CA VAL A 111 7.15 -23.77 -15.94
C VAL A 111 6.11 -23.76 -17.05
N GLU A 112 5.91 -24.92 -17.69
CA GLU A 112 4.97 -25.10 -18.78
C GLU A 112 4.18 -26.44 -18.65
N PRO A 113 2.84 -26.41 -18.65
CA PRO A 113 2.00 -25.21 -18.54
C PRO A 113 2.10 -24.59 -17.15
N PHE A 114 2.13 -23.26 -17.08
CA PHE A 114 1.81 -22.50 -15.87
C PHE A 114 0.40 -21.95 -16.07
N ASP A 115 -0.57 -22.46 -15.31
CA ASP A 115 -2.00 -22.17 -15.53
C ASP A 115 -2.74 -21.94 -14.20
N PRO A 116 -2.28 -20.95 -13.40
CA PRO A 116 -2.78 -20.72 -12.05
C PRO A 116 -4.21 -20.19 -12.06
N VAL A 117 -4.90 -20.31 -10.92
CA VAL A 117 -6.17 -19.58 -10.68
C VAL A 117 -5.84 -18.30 -9.92
N LEU A 118 -6.31 -17.14 -10.40
CA LEU A 118 -6.21 -15.89 -9.65
C LEU A 118 -7.51 -15.60 -8.93
N ILE A 119 -7.45 -15.33 -7.64
CA ILE A 119 -8.51 -14.64 -6.91
C ILE A 119 -7.99 -13.28 -6.45
N GLU A 120 -8.71 -12.21 -6.73
CA GLU A 120 -8.28 -10.86 -6.37
C GLU A 120 -9.46 -10.00 -5.98
N GLY A 121 -9.28 -9.11 -5.02
CA GLY A 121 -10.29 -8.16 -4.60
C GLY A 121 -10.71 -8.34 -3.15
N PRO A 122 -11.69 -7.57 -2.69
CA PRO A 122 -11.98 -7.47 -1.28
C PRO A 122 -12.37 -8.81 -0.63
N HIS A 123 -13.04 -9.72 -1.35
CA HIS A 123 -13.45 -11.03 -0.81
C HIS A 123 -12.41 -12.14 -1.00
N SER A 124 -11.23 -11.86 -1.57
CA SER A 124 -10.22 -12.89 -1.87
C SER A 124 -9.80 -13.70 -0.62
N ARG A 125 -9.49 -13.02 0.49
CA ARG A 125 -9.20 -13.67 1.78
C ARG A 125 -10.36 -14.48 2.34
N LEU A 126 -11.60 -14.01 2.16
CA LEU A 126 -12.79 -14.71 2.65
C LEU A 126 -13.00 -16.02 1.89
N VAL A 127 -12.77 -16.01 0.58
CA VAL A 127 -12.80 -17.23 -0.26
C VAL A 127 -11.72 -18.21 0.18
N LEU A 128 -10.48 -17.76 0.43
CA LEU A 128 -9.43 -18.63 0.95
C LEU A 128 -9.75 -19.17 2.33
N GLY A 129 -10.33 -18.35 3.21
CA GLY A 129 -10.75 -18.77 4.54
C GLY A 129 -11.85 -19.84 4.53
N ASP A 130 -12.72 -19.84 3.52
CA ASP A 130 -13.74 -20.90 3.34
C ASP A 130 -13.14 -22.23 2.85
N LEU A 131 -11.98 -22.17 2.19
CA LEU A 131 -11.30 -23.34 1.62
C LEU A 131 -10.31 -23.97 2.61
N ILE A 132 -9.75 -23.17 3.52
CA ILE A 132 -8.75 -23.61 4.50
C ILE A 132 -9.49 -23.92 5.80
N GLU A 133 -9.72 -25.21 6.10
CA GLU A 133 -10.43 -25.66 7.33
C GLU A 133 -9.73 -25.25 8.64
N GLU A 134 -8.46 -24.80 8.58
CA GLU A 134 -7.65 -24.46 9.73
C GLU A 134 -7.31 -22.95 9.82
N ILE A 135 -8.06 -22.26 10.68
CA ILE A 135 -7.81 -20.87 11.14
C ILE A 135 -6.38 -20.69 11.71
N SER A 136 -5.67 -21.78 12.06
CA SER A 136 -4.28 -21.78 12.55
C SER A 136 -3.25 -21.32 11.51
N GLN A 137 -3.60 -21.21 10.22
CA GLN A 137 -2.73 -20.67 9.17
C GLN A 137 -2.88 -19.15 8.95
N ALA A 138 -3.54 -18.43 9.85
CA ALA A 138 -3.65 -16.96 9.79
C ALA A 138 -2.28 -16.25 9.65
N SER A 139 -1.20 -16.82 10.19
CA SER A 139 0.18 -16.31 10.03
C SER A 139 0.76 -16.50 8.62
N SER A 140 0.21 -17.39 7.80
CA SER A 140 0.64 -17.60 6.42
C SER A 140 0.32 -16.40 5.52
N PHE A 141 -0.73 -15.62 5.84
CA PHE A 141 -1.04 -14.37 5.14
C PHE A 141 -0.08 -13.22 5.44
N ASP A 142 0.88 -13.39 6.36
CA ASP A 142 1.97 -12.44 6.58
C ASP A 142 3.09 -12.62 5.54
N GLN A 143 3.05 -13.71 4.75
CA GLN A 143 3.96 -13.98 3.65
C GLN A 143 3.33 -13.60 2.30
N ASP A 144 4.17 -13.44 1.29
CA ASP A 144 3.76 -13.25 -0.10
C ASP A 144 3.79 -14.54 -0.91
N VAL A 145 4.45 -15.58 -0.40
CA VAL A 145 4.37 -16.93 -0.96
C VAL A 145 4.31 -17.95 0.17
N PHE A 146 3.30 -18.81 0.12
CA PHE A 146 3.05 -19.83 1.15
C PHE A 146 2.34 -21.03 0.53
N ARG A 147 2.26 -22.12 1.29
CA ARG A 147 1.65 -23.37 0.83
C ARG A 147 0.45 -23.74 1.68
N ILE A 148 -0.57 -24.29 1.03
CA ILE A 148 -1.75 -24.87 1.68
C ILE A 148 -1.97 -26.28 1.15
N ASP A 149 -2.70 -27.08 1.90
CA ASP A 149 -3.24 -28.36 1.44
C ASP A 149 -4.74 -28.19 1.24
N LEU A 150 -5.25 -28.60 0.08
CA LEU A 150 -6.67 -28.66 -0.20
C LEU A 150 -7.01 -30.06 -0.67
N ASP A 151 -7.76 -30.81 0.15
CA ASP A 151 -8.16 -32.20 -0.13
C ASP A 151 -6.97 -33.13 -0.48
N GLY A 152 -5.81 -32.92 0.15
CA GLY A 152 -4.60 -33.70 -0.09
C GLY A 152 -3.78 -33.25 -1.32
N GLU A 153 -4.18 -32.17 -1.99
CA GLU A 153 -3.36 -31.50 -2.99
C GLU A 153 -2.62 -30.31 -2.39
N ALA A 154 -1.29 -30.35 -2.50
CA ALA A 154 -0.42 -29.26 -2.05
C ALA A 154 -0.38 -28.14 -3.10
N LEU A 155 -0.76 -26.94 -2.67
CA LEU A 155 -0.86 -25.74 -3.50
C LEU A 155 0.14 -24.69 -3.02
N GLU A 156 0.71 -23.95 -3.96
CA GLU A 156 1.55 -22.79 -3.71
C GLU A 156 0.76 -21.52 -4.07
N LEU A 157 0.64 -20.61 -3.11
CA LEU A 157 -0.08 -19.36 -3.25
C LEU A 157 0.92 -18.23 -3.37
N PHE A 158 0.73 -17.35 -4.36
CA PHE A 158 1.52 -16.15 -4.55
C PHE A 158 0.65 -14.92 -4.42
N ARG A 159 0.99 -14.01 -3.50
CA ARG A 159 0.37 -12.68 -3.44
C ARG A 159 0.70 -11.94 -4.73
N TYR A 160 -0.31 -11.65 -5.53
CA TYR A 160 -0.16 -11.03 -6.84
C TYR A 160 -1.42 -10.25 -7.18
N SER A 161 -1.25 -9.16 -7.92
CA SER A 161 -2.34 -8.25 -8.24
C SER A 161 -2.23 -7.76 -9.68
N ILE A 162 -3.36 -7.80 -10.40
CA ILE A 162 -3.55 -7.22 -11.72
C ILE A 162 -4.49 -6.01 -11.70
N MET A 163 -5.20 -5.78 -10.58
CA MET A 163 -6.15 -4.68 -10.42
C MET A 163 -5.84 -3.76 -9.25
N GLY A 164 -4.71 -3.93 -8.55
CA GLY A 164 -4.30 -3.12 -7.40
C GLY A 164 -4.97 -3.51 -6.06
N ASP A 165 -5.81 -4.54 -6.07
CA ASP A 165 -6.39 -5.14 -4.87
C ASP A 165 -5.50 -6.28 -4.36
N GLU A 166 -5.76 -6.76 -3.14
CA GLU A 166 -5.11 -7.98 -2.69
C GLU A 166 -5.60 -9.19 -3.48
N GLY A 167 -4.67 -9.92 -4.08
CA GLY A 167 -4.95 -11.15 -4.80
C GLY A 167 -3.92 -12.24 -4.54
N PHE A 168 -4.31 -13.46 -4.91
CA PHE A 168 -3.57 -14.68 -4.72
C PHE A 168 -3.66 -15.52 -5.98
N LEU A 169 -2.51 -15.81 -6.60
CA LEU A 169 -2.37 -16.86 -7.60
C LEU A 169 -2.25 -18.19 -6.87
N ILE A 170 -3.05 -19.17 -7.27
CA ILE A 170 -3.10 -20.50 -6.68
C ILE A 170 -2.61 -21.48 -7.74
N GLU A 171 -1.46 -22.10 -7.49
CA GLU A 171 -0.80 -23.02 -8.41
C GLU A 171 -0.54 -24.37 -7.73
N PRO A 172 -0.92 -25.50 -8.35
CA PRO A 172 -0.52 -26.83 -7.86
C PRO A 172 1.00 -27.03 -7.88
N ILE A 173 1.58 -27.54 -6.79
CA ILE A 173 3.05 -27.75 -6.69
C ILE A 173 3.52 -28.90 -7.60
N HIS A 174 2.67 -29.92 -7.74
CA HIS A 174 2.92 -31.05 -8.63
C HIS A 174 2.09 -30.86 -9.89
N SER A 175 2.47 -31.53 -10.99
CA SER A 175 1.72 -31.53 -12.27
C SER A 175 0.37 -32.25 -12.18
N GLY A 176 -0.36 -32.07 -11.08
CA GLY A 176 -1.75 -32.42 -10.91
C GLY A 176 -2.62 -31.54 -11.82
N SER A 177 -3.74 -32.09 -12.23
CA SER A 177 -4.63 -31.41 -13.16
C SER A 177 -5.44 -30.35 -12.42
N LYS A 178 -5.25 -29.07 -12.74
CA LYS A 178 -6.17 -27.94 -12.45
C LYS A 178 -7.66 -28.31 -12.28
N PRO A 179 -8.26 -29.23 -13.07
CA PRO A 179 -9.60 -29.77 -12.83
C PRO A 179 -9.99 -30.15 -11.39
N SER A 180 -9.11 -30.72 -10.57
CA SER A 180 -9.46 -31.13 -9.19
C SER A 180 -9.58 -29.93 -8.22
N LEU A 181 -8.82 -28.87 -8.49
CA LEU A 181 -8.74 -27.65 -7.69
C LEU A 181 -9.84 -26.63 -8.01
N LEU A 182 -10.14 -26.49 -9.31
CA LEU A 182 -10.89 -25.33 -9.81
C LEU A 182 -12.33 -25.29 -9.30
N GLU A 183 -13.01 -26.44 -9.25
CA GLU A 183 -14.42 -26.51 -8.86
C GLU A 183 -14.66 -26.07 -7.40
N PRO A 184 -13.89 -26.55 -6.39
CA PRO A 184 -13.97 -26.03 -5.03
C PRO A 184 -13.78 -24.50 -4.94
N ILE A 185 -12.74 -23.96 -5.59
CA ILE A 185 -12.44 -22.52 -5.53
C ILE A 185 -13.55 -21.72 -6.20
N ARG A 186 -14.01 -22.15 -7.38
CA ARG A 186 -15.10 -21.49 -8.12
C ARG A 186 -16.38 -21.47 -7.30
N LYS A 187 -16.72 -22.57 -6.65
CA LYS A 187 -17.91 -22.65 -5.78
C LYS A 187 -17.80 -21.71 -4.58
N ALA A 188 -16.64 -21.62 -3.94
CA ALA A 188 -16.41 -20.69 -2.83
C ALA A 188 -16.47 -19.23 -3.30
N ALA A 189 -15.84 -18.92 -4.44
CA ALA A 189 -15.88 -17.62 -5.09
C ALA A 189 -17.32 -17.20 -5.43
N GLU A 190 -18.13 -18.09 -6.01
CA GLU A 190 -19.55 -17.87 -6.29
C GLU A 190 -20.35 -17.59 -5.01
N ALA A 191 -20.13 -18.36 -3.95
CA ALA A 191 -20.80 -18.18 -2.67
C ALA A 191 -20.50 -16.82 -2.02
N ARG A 192 -19.27 -16.31 -2.21
CA ARG A 192 -18.83 -14.97 -1.78
C ARG A 192 -19.10 -13.87 -2.81
N GLY A 193 -19.74 -14.20 -3.92
CA GLY A 193 -20.19 -13.25 -4.94
C GLY A 193 -19.08 -12.66 -5.83
N LEU A 194 -17.91 -13.28 -5.90
CA LEU A 194 -16.85 -12.85 -6.83
C LEU A 194 -17.35 -12.95 -8.27
N ILE A 195 -16.82 -12.07 -9.11
CA ILE A 195 -17.08 -12.12 -10.56
C ILE A 195 -16.10 -13.09 -11.20
N LEU A 196 -16.65 -14.14 -11.81
CA LEU A 196 -15.86 -15.17 -12.47
C LEU A 196 -15.58 -14.75 -13.91
N ASP A 197 -14.32 -14.82 -14.32
CA ASP A 197 -13.83 -14.53 -15.67
C ASP A 197 -14.48 -13.27 -16.28
N PRO A 198 -14.35 -12.10 -15.62
CA PRO A 198 -14.83 -10.84 -16.18
C PRO A 198 -14.23 -10.59 -17.56
N PRO A 199 -14.93 -9.84 -18.43
CA PRO A 199 -14.41 -9.45 -19.74
C PRO A 199 -13.07 -8.72 -19.64
N GLU A 200 -12.19 -8.92 -20.63
CA GLU A 200 -10.87 -8.29 -20.68
C GLU A 200 -10.95 -6.77 -20.62
N GLU A 201 -11.98 -6.15 -21.20
CA GLU A 201 -12.15 -4.69 -21.14
C GLU A 201 -12.38 -4.19 -19.71
N MET A 202 -13.05 -4.99 -18.87
CA MET A 202 -13.28 -4.65 -17.46
C MET A 202 -12.00 -4.76 -16.64
N LEU A 203 -11.18 -5.78 -16.92
CA LEU A 203 -9.84 -5.94 -16.34
C LEU A 203 -8.91 -4.81 -16.79
N ASP A 204 -8.98 -4.42 -18.07
CA ASP A 204 -8.21 -3.30 -18.62
C ASP A 204 -8.56 -1.98 -17.90
N SER A 205 -9.86 -1.70 -17.71
CA SER A 205 -10.30 -0.55 -16.92
C SER A 205 -9.78 -0.61 -15.48
N ALA A 206 -9.86 -1.77 -14.82
CA ALA A 206 -9.44 -1.93 -13.43
C ALA A 206 -7.92 -1.76 -13.25
N ARG A 207 -7.09 -2.26 -14.19
CA ARG A 207 -5.63 -1.99 -14.14
C ARG A 207 -5.31 -0.51 -14.34
N ILE A 208 -6.06 0.20 -15.19
CA ILE A 208 -5.84 1.62 -15.47
C ILE A 208 -6.15 2.43 -14.22
N GLU A 209 -7.28 2.17 -13.56
CA GLU A 209 -7.63 2.76 -12.27
C GLU A 209 -6.51 2.55 -11.24
N ALA A 210 -5.99 1.32 -11.16
CA ALA A 210 -4.92 0.95 -10.25
C ALA A 210 -3.52 1.43 -10.68
N GLY A 211 -3.40 2.16 -11.79
CA GLY A 211 -2.10 2.63 -12.31
C GLY A 211 -1.14 1.51 -12.71
N ILE A 212 -1.63 0.29 -12.94
CA ILE A 212 -0.83 -0.86 -13.36
C ILE A 212 -0.57 -0.77 -14.87
N LEU A 213 0.71 -0.69 -15.22
CA LEU A 213 1.16 -0.45 -16.58
C LEU A 213 1.22 -1.74 -17.41
N ALA A 214 0.64 -1.72 -18.61
CA ALA A 214 0.70 -2.82 -19.55
C ALA A 214 1.90 -2.69 -20.49
N PHE A 215 2.75 -3.74 -20.57
CA PHE A 215 3.85 -3.80 -21.52
C PHE A 215 3.33 -3.88 -22.97
N GLY A 216 3.96 -3.14 -23.88
CA GLY A 216 3.52 -2.98 -25.27
C GLY A 216 2.46 -1.89 -25.46
N THR A 217 1.80 -1.47 -24.39
CA THR A 217 0.79 -0.40 -24.39
C THR A 217 1.35 0.86 -23.73
N ASP A 218 1.59 0.81 -22.42
CA ASP A 218 2.01 1.95 -21.61
C ASP A 218 3.51 2.20 -21.64
N TYR A 219 4.28 1.12 -21.72
CA TYR A 219 5.74 1.14 -21.86
C TYR A 219 6.21 -0.06 -22.70
N ASP A 220 7.44 0.03 -23.17
CA ASP A 220 8.07 -0.97 -24.04
C ASP A 220 9.59 -0.98 -23.84
N THR A 221 10.30 -1.74 -24.67
CA THR A 221 11.76 -1.83 -24.64
C THR A 221 12.50 -0.55 -25.03
N ASP A 222 11.80 0.45 -25.55
CA ASP A 222 12.37 1.77 -25.85
C ASP A 222 12.17 2.79 -24.72
N SER A 223 11.27 2.47 -23.78
CA SER A 223 10.94 3.31 -22.63
C SER A 223 12.07 3.28 -21.60
N LEU A 224 12.44 4.46 -21.08
CA LEU A 224 13.36 4.55 -19.94
C LEU A 224 12.59 4.28 -18.64
N LEU A 225 13.18 3.52 -17.72
CA LEU A 225 12.49 3.18 -16.47
C LEU A 225 11.99 4.41 -15.68
N PRO A 226 12.76 5.52 -15.53
CA PRO A 226 12.27 6.72 -14.85
C PRO A 226 11.13 7.44 -15.56
N GLU A 227 10.92 7.21 -16.87
CA GLU A 227 9.75 7.77 -17.57
C GLU A 227 8.47 7.03 -17.19
N THR A 228 8.56 5.82 -16.64
CA THR A 228 7.40 5.01 -16.23
C THR A 228 7.00 5.21 -14.77
N ASN A 229 7.85 5.86 -13.97
CA ASN A 229 7.82 5.91 -12.49
C ASN A 229 7.92 4.54 -11.78
N LEU A 230 8.11 3.43 -12.51
CA LEU A 230 8.30 2.10 -11.91
C LEU A 230 9.62 1.98 -11.14
N ASP A 231 10.57 2.90 -11.35
CA ASP A 231 11.80 2.94 -10.59
C ASP A 231 11.58 3.14 -9.08
N GLN A 232 10.45 3.72 -8.68
CA GLN A 232 10.09 3.91 -7.27
C GLN A 232 9.84 2.58 -6.54
N SER A 233 9.30 1.57 -7.22
CA SER A 233 9.00 0.25 -6.65
C SER A 233 10.01 -0.82 -7.03
N CYS A 234 10.68 -0.67 -8.18
CA CYS A 234 11.54 -1.70 -8.75
C CYS A 234 13.03 -1.50 -8.46
N VAL A 235 13.48 -0.32 -8.02
CA VAL A 235 14.92 0.01 -7.93
C VAL A 235 15.34 0.25 -6.49
N SER A 236 16.34 -0.51 -6.05
CA SER A 236 17.12 -0.15 -4.87
C SER A 236 18.36 0.61 -5.30
N TYR A 237 18.46 1.88 -4.91
CA TYR A 237 19.63 2.71 -5.19
C TYR A 237 20.82 2.42 -4.25
N GLU A 238 20.63 1.54 -3.27
CA GLU A 238 21.61 1.22 -2.21
C GLU A 238 22.17 -0.21 -2.33
N LYS A 239 21.58 -1.07 -3.17
CA LYS A 239 21.93 -2.51 -3.27
C LYS A 239 23.33 -2.84 -3.83
N GLY A 240 23.99 -1.86 -4.46
CA GLY A 240 25.22 -2.05 -5.24
C GLY A 240 25.00 -1.96 -6.76
N CYS A 241 25.98 -2.45 -7.53
CA CYS A 241 26.02 -2.32 -8.99
C CYS A 241 25.01 -3.21 -9.71
N PHE A 242 24.26 -2.64 -10.65
CA PHE A 242 23.41 -3.36 -11.60
C PHE A 242 23.37 -2.66 -12.97
N GLN A 243 22.89 -3.38 -13.97
CA GLN A 243 22.82 -2.91 -15.36
C GLN A 243 21.95 -1.65 -15.48
N GLY A 244 22.51 -0.55 -16.01
CA GLY A 244 21.79 0.72 -16.22
C GLY A 244 21.77 1.69 -15.03
N GLN A 245 22.33 1.32 -13.88
CA GLN A 245 22.29 2.13 -12.65
C GLN A 245 22.88 3.54 -12.81
N GLU A 246 23.99 3.70 -13.54
CA GLU A 246 24.62 5.02 -13.73
C GLU A 246 23.67 6.04 -14.37
N VAL A 247 22.86 5.59 -15.33
CA VAL A 247 21.87 6.44 -15.99
C VAL A 247 20.75 6.80 -15.02
N LEU A 248 20.22 5.84 -14.27
CA LEU A 248 19.20 6.09 -13.25
C LEU A 248 19.69 7.08 -12.18
N ALA A 249 20.89 6.86 -11.65
CA ALA A 249 21.49 7.72 -10.64
C ALA A 249 21.69 9.16 -11.14
N ARG A 250 22.10 9.33 -12.40
CA ARG A 250 22.22 10.66 -13.04
C ARG A 250 20.87 11.34 -13.20
N VAL A 251 19.85 10.62 -13.67
CA VAL A 251 18.48 11.17 -13.79
C VAL A 251 17.99 11.65 -12.43
N ARG A 252 18.17 10.86 -11.36
CA ARG A 252 17.73 11.21 -10.01
C ARG A 252 18.47 12.41 -9.39
N SER A 253 19.77 12.52 -9.61
CA SER A 253 20.63 13.52 -8.93
C SER A 253 20.69 14.88 -9.61
N HIS A 254 20.53 14.93 -10.94
CA HIS A 254 20.78 16.14 -11.74
C HIS A 254 19.55 16.62 -12.52
N GLY A 255 18.39 15.96 -12.39
CA GLY A 255 17.18 16.42 -13.07
C GLY A 255 15.94 15.57 -12.81
N ALA A 256 14.99 15.70 -13.71
CA ALA A 256 13.82 14.84 -13.84
C ALA A 256 13.65 14.53 -15.32
N PRO A 257 13.09 13.37 -15.71
CA PRO A 257 12.94 13.04 -17.12
C PRO A 257 12.07 14.09 -17.80
N THR A 258 12.36 14.39 -19.08
CA THR A 258 11.67 15.45 -19.86
C THR A 258 10.19 15.13 -20.09
N LYS A 259 9.83 13.85 -19.96
CA LYS A 259 8.47 13.33 -19.94
C LYS A 259 8.37 12.18 -18.92
N ALA A 260 7.21 11.95 -18.35
CA ALA A 260 6.95 10.77 -17.51
C ALA A 260 5.46 10.43 -17.54
N LEU A 261 5.13 9.19 -17.22
CA LEU A 261 3.74 8.75 -17.07
C LEU A 261 3.09 9.50 -15.90
N GLY A 262 1.83 9.87 -16.09
CA GLY A 262 0.97 10.48 -15.09
C GLY A 262 -0.48 10.16 -15.38
N GLY A 263 -1.34 10.40 -14.39
CA GLY A 263 -2.78 10.26 -14.56
C GLY A 263 -3.41 11.57 -15.04
N ILE A 264 -4.48 11.46 -15.80
CA ILE A 264 -5.38 12.58 -16.10
C ILE A 264 -6.80 12.13 -15.73
N VAL A 265 -7.51 12.95 -14.96
CA VAL A 265 -8.95 12.80 -14.70
C VAL A 265 -9.66 13.90 -15.48
N PHE A 266 -10.53 13.53 -16.42
CA PHE A 266 -11.31 14.49 -17.19
C PHE A 266 -12.59 14.88 -16.43
N ASP A 267 -13.02 16.14 -16.58
CA ASP A 267 -14.20 16.66 -15.91
C ASP A 267 -15.46 15.81 -16.22
N SER A 268 -16.08 15.25 -15.18
CA SER A 268 -17.19 14.29 -15.23
C SER A 268 -18.46 14.80 -15.92
N GLY A 269 -18.59 16.11 -16.15
CA GLY A 269 -19.70 16.74 -16.85
C GLY A 269 -19.57 16.81 -18.37
N ALA A 270 -18.39 16.53 -18.94
CA ALA A 270 -18.14 16.59 -20.37
C ALA A 270 -17.89 15.19 -20.92
N THR A 271 -18.93 14.53 -21.45
CA THR A 271 -18.75 13.21 -22.09
C THR A 271 -17.84 13.37 -23.30
N LEU A 272 -16.72 12.64 -23.30
CA LEU A 272 -15.88 12.48 -24.47
C LEU A 272 -16.73 11.97 -25.64
N LYS A 273 -16.73 12.70 -26.77
CA LYS A 273 -17.56 12.31 -27.93
C LYS A 273 -17.08 11.00 -28.54
N VAL A 274 -15.77 10.79 -28.51
CA VAL A 274 -15.08 9.60 -29.01
C VAL A 274 -13.91 9.31 -28.07
N PRO A 275 -13.78 8.07 -27.56
CA PRO A 275 -12.58 7.64 -26.84
C PRO A 275 -11.33 7.83 -27.72
N PRO A 276 -10.25 8.42 -27.19
CA PRO A 276 -9.04 8.61 -27.96
C PRO A 276 -8.38 7.27 -28.31
N ALA A 277 -7.78 7.19 -29.50
CA ALA A 277 -6.91 6.07 -29.83
C ALA A 277 -5.62 6.12 -28.98
N LEU A 278 -4.99 4.97 -28.77
CA LEU A 278 -3.70 4.92 -28.09
C LEU A 278 -2.63 5.72 -28.84
N ASN A 279 -1.73 6.34 -28.09
CA ASN A 279 -0.70 7.27 -28.56
C ASN A 279 -1.22 8.56 -29.20
N THR A 280 -2.50 8.91 -29.00
CA THR A 280 -3.02 10.23 -29.42
C THR A 280 -2.27 11.35 -28.73
N GLU A 281 -1.84 12.37 -29.50
CA GLU A 281 -1.21 13.57 -28.97
C GLU A 281 -2.20 14.40 -28.15
N LEU A 282 -1.77 14.80 -26.96
CA LEU A 282 -2.43 15.78 -26.10
C LEU A 282 -1.80 17.14 -26.31
N LYS A 283 -2.61 18.16 -26.57
CA LYS A 283 -2.16 19.54 -26.66
C LYS A 283 -2.83 20.43 -25.61
N VAL A 284 -2.15 21.48 -25.21
CA VAL A 284 -2.67 22.55 -24.34
C VAL A 284 -2.30 23.86 -25.02
N GLU A 285 -3.30 24.67 -25.37
CA GLU A 285 -3.11 25.93 -26.12
C GLU A 285 -2.30 25.74 -27.43
N GLY A 286 -2.49 24.60 -28.09
CA GLY A 286 -1.75 24.21 -29.30
C GLY A 286 -0.34 23.64 -29.07
N GLU A 287 0.20 23.71 -27.86
CA GLU A 287 1.50 23.11 -27.50
C GLU A 287 1.35 21.62 -27.16
N LEU A 288 2.29 20.78 -27.60
CA LEU A 288 2.29 19.35 -27.31
C LEU A 288 2.59 19.10 -25.82
N ALA A 289 1.58 18.65 -25.08
CA ALA A 289 1.64 18.33 -23.66
C ALA A 289 2.03 16.87 -23.39
N GLY A 290 1.67 15.94 -24.26
CA GLY A 290 2.01 14.52 -24.07
C GLY A 290 1.29 13.58 -25.02
N TRP A 291 1.21 12.30 -24.64
CA TRP A 291 0.54 11.24 -25.41
C TRP A 291 -0.32 10.37 -24.49
N ILE A 292 -1.54 10.06 -24.91
CA ILE A 292 -2.40 9.11 -24.20
C ILE A 292 -1.84 7.69 -24.40
N LYS A 293 -1.62 6.97 -23.31
CA LYS A 293 -1.04 5.62 -23.31
C LYS A 293 -2.07 4.54 -22.99
N SER A 294 -2.98 4.83 -22.07
CA SER A 294 -4.20 4.04 -21.81
C SER A 294 -5.35 4.99 -21.47
N PHE A 295 -6.59 4.55 -21.72
CA PHE A 295 -7.79 5.35 -21.50
C PHE A 295 -8.98 4.46 -21.15
N THR A 296 -9.80 4.88 -20.18
CA THR A 296 -11.09 4.23 -19.88
C THR A 296 -12.07 5.21 -19.26
N HIS A 297 -13.36 4.90 -19.36
CA HIS A 297 -14.34 5.42 -18.41
C HIS A 297 -14.28 4.57 -17.14
N SER A 298 -14.07 5.19 -15.98
CA SER A 298 -14.11 4.51 -14.67
C SER A 298 -15.48 4.68 -14.05
N SER A 299 -16.22 3.56 -13.86
CA SER A 299 -17.50 3.62 -13.14
C SER A 299 -17.30 3.84 -11.64
N PHE A 300 -16.15 3.43 -11.09
CA PHE A 300 -15.77 3.67 -9.70
C PHE A 300 -15.58 5.16 -9.39
N LEU A 301 -14.82 5.88 -10.22
CA LEU A 301 -14.60 7.33 -10.07
C LEU A 301 -15.72 8.17 -10.68
N ASN A 302 -16.58 7.54 -11.49
CA ASN A 302 -17.57 8.20 -12.34
C ASN A 302 -16.94 9.31 -13.21
N ALA A 303 -15.79 8.97 -13.82
CA ALA A 303 -14.98 9.90 -14.61
C ALA A 303 -14.22 9.17 -15.73
N ASP A 304 -13.94 9.89 -16.81
CA ASP A 304 -13.01 9.43 -17.83
C ASP A 304 -11.57 9.66 -17.33
N ILE A 305 -10.72 8.63 -17.43
CA ILE A 305 -9.35 8.66 -16.94
C ILE A 305 -8.37 8.19 -18.02
N ALA A 306 -7.15 8.73 -17.97
CA ALA A 306 -6.07 8.33 -18.87
C ALA A 306 -4.73 8.21 -18.16
N ILE A 307 -3.98 7.16 -18.48
CA ILE A 307 -2.53 7.14 -18.26
C ILE A 307 -1.91 7.83 -19.47
N ALA A 308 -1.11 8.85 -19.25
CA ALA A 308 -0.50 9.64 -20.30
C ALA A 308 0.99 9.87 -20.05
N LEU A 309 1.79 9.82 -21.12
CA LEU A 309 3.19 10.22 -21.10
C LEU A 309 3.27 11.74 -21.26
N LEU A 310 3.35 12.45 -20.13
CA LEU A 310 3.27 13.90 -20.06
C LEU A 310 4.65 14.53 -20.04
N LYS A 311 4.82 15.64 -20.76
CA LYS A 311 6.02 16.47 -20.68
C LYS A 311 6.12 17.16 -19.32
N ARG A 312 7.36 17.49 -18.94
CA ARG A 312 7.70 18.08 -17.63
C ARG A 312 6.85 19.30 -17.26
N ASP A 313 6.50 20.15 -18.21
CA ASP A 313 5.80 21.41 -17.96
C ASP A 313 4.26 21.22 -17.81
N PHE A 314 3.76 20.01 -18.11
CA PHE A 314 2.34 19.65 -18.11
C PHE A 314 2.01 18.47 -17.20
N ARG A 315 2.90 18.11 -16.27
CA ARG A 315 2.74 16.94 -15.38
C ARG A 315 2.63 17.28 -13.89
N GLU A 316 2.36 18.55 -13.57
CA GLU A 316 2.21 19.02 -12.19
C GLU A 316 0.90 18.47 -11.58
N PRO A 317 0.96 17.64 -10.52
CA PRO A 317 -0.25 17.07 -9.91
C PRO A 317 -1.16 18.17 -9.32
N GLY A 318 -2.48 17.99 -9.43
CA GLY A 318 -3.49 18.95 -8.99
C GLY A 318 -3.77 20.08 -9.99
N LYS A 319 -3.00 20.17 -11.08
CA LYS A 319 -3.17 21.21 -12.09
C LYS A 319 -4.12 20.78 -13.17
N SER A 320 -5.10 21.63 -13.46
CA SER A 320 -6.02 21.43 -14.58
C SER A 320 -5.55 22.15 -15.83
N TYR A 321 -5.76 21.50 -16.97
CA TYR A 321 -5.52 22.06 -18.30
C TYR A 321 -6.73 21.79 -19.20
N ASP A 322 -6.93 22.64 -20.20
CA ASP A 322 -7.83 22.32 -21.30
C ASP A 322 -7.07 21.49 -22.35
N PHE A 323 -7.25 20.18 -22.31
CA PHE A 323 -6.60 19.26 -23.23
C PHE A 323 -7.32 19.23 -24.58
N GLU A 324 -6.54 19.33 -25.65
CA GLU A 324 -6.97 19.29 -27.04
C GLU A 324 -6.44 18.01 -27.70
N PHE A 325 -7.35 17.15 -28.15
CA PHE A 325 -7.04 15.91 -28.88
C PHE A 325 -8.25 15.46 -29.68
N GLY A 326 -8.06 14.72 -30.78
CA GLY A 326 -9.19 14.17 -31.55
C GLY A 326 -10.24 15.19 -32.04
N GLY A 327 -9.87 16.48 -32.16
CA GLY A 327 -10.78 17.56 -32.54
C GLY A 327 -11.73 18.03 -31.43
N GLN A 328 -11.54 17.59 -30.19
CA GLN A 328 -12.28 18.03 -29.01
C GLN A 328 -11.33 18.72 -28.01
N LYS A 329 -11.91 19.59 -27.17
CA LYS A 329 -11.23 20.30 -26.09
C LYS A 329 -11.96 20.02 -24.80
N ILE A 330 -11.28 19.43 -23.83
CA ILE A 330 -11.86 18.97 -22.57
C ILE A 330 -10.91 19.30 -21.42
N LYS A 331 -11.48 19.83 -20.34
CA LYS A 331 -10.73 20.11 -19.13
C LYS A 331 -10.40 18.82 -18.39
N GLY A 332 -9.15 18.68 -17.97
CA GLY A 332 -8.70 17.54 -17.17
C GLY A 332 -7.67 17.96 -16.14
N GLU A 333 -7.68 17.30 -15.00
CA GLU A 333 -6.72 17.46 -13.91
C GLU A 333 -5.64 16.40 -14.02
N VAL A 334 -4.38 16.84 -13.91
CA VAL A 334 -3.24 15.92 -13.82
C VAL A 334 -3.16 15.40 -12.39
N VAL A 335 -3.08 14.07 -12.23
CA VAL A 335 -2.97 13.40 -10.93
C VAL A 335 -1.80 12.43 -10.91
N LEU A 336 -1.36 12.06 -9.71
CA LEU A 336 -0.41 10.96 -9.54
C LEU A 336 -1.15 9.63 -9.69
N LEU A 337 -0.48 8.65 -10.28
CA LEU A 337 -0.96 7.27 -10.26
C LEU A 337 -0.66 6.62 -8.90
N PRO A 338 -1.53 5.71 -8.43
CA PRO A 338 -2.75 5.22 -9.07
C PRO A 338 -3.98 6.11 -8.83
N PHE A 339 -5.05 5.97 -9.63
CA PHE A 339 -6.33 6.65 -9.39
C PHE A 339 -7.17 5.98 -8.31
N TYR A 340 -7.04 4.65 -8.22
CA TYR A 340 -7.65 3.80 -7.22
C TYR A 340 -6.56 3.18 -6.35
N LYS A 341 -6.78 3.19 -5.03
CA LYS A 341 -5.96 2.46 -4.08
C LYS A 341 -6.88 1.62 -3.20
N ALA A 342 -6.65 0.31 -3.18
CA ALA A 342 -7.42 -0.59 -2.35
C ALA A 342 -7.31 -0.18 -0.87
N PRO A 343 -8.43 -0.16 -0.13
CA PRO A 343 -8.39 0.09 1.30
C PRO A 343 -7.59 -1.03 1.99
N PRO A 344 -6.76 -0.72 3.00
CA PRO A 344 -6.08 -1.76 3.76
C PRO A 344 -7.08 -2.75 4.37
N ALA A 345 -6.73 -4.04 4.43
CA ALA A 345 -7.59 -5.09 4.99
C ALA A 345 -8.13 -4.74 6.39
N ARG A 346 -7.28 -4.16 7.24
CA ARG A 346 -7.65 -3.68 8.58
C ARG A 346 -8.71 -2.58 8.57
N SER A 347 -8.70 -1.70 7.55
CA SER A 347 -9.74 -0.68 7.41
C SER A 347 -11.08 -1.33 7.10
N ARG A 348 -11.10 -2.26 6.15
CA ARG A 348 -12.33 -2.97 5.78
C ARG A 348 -12.86 -3.83 6.92
N SER A 349 -11.97 -4.50 7.65
CA SER A 349 -12.30 -5.23 8.87
C SER A 349 -13.03 -4.35 9.90
N ARG A 350 -12.55 -3.11 10.10
CA ARG A 350 -13.20 -2.14 10.97
C ARG A 350 -14.56 -1.68 10.43
N ASP A 351 -14.70 -1.47 9.12
CA ASP A 351 -16.00 -1.10 8.52
C ASP A 351 -17.05 -2.21 8.73
N LEU A 352 -16.67 -3.48 8.55
CA LEU A 352 -17.53 -4.63 8.81
C LEU A 352 -17.91 -4.74 10.30
N TYR A 353 -16.95 -4.48 11.19
CA TYR A 353 -17.19 -4.42 12.63
C TYR A 353 -18.17 -3.31 13.01
N GLU A 354 -18.00 -2.09 12.47
CA GLU A 354 -18.92 -0.98 12.70
C GLU A 354 -20.33 -1.27 12.16
N GLU A 355 -20.44 -1.88 10.98
CA GLU A 355 -21.72 -2.34 10.44
C GLU A 355 -22.36 -3.39 11.37
N ALA A 356 -21.58 -4.36 11.84
CA ALA A 356 -22.06 -5.39 12.76
C ALA A 356 -22.63 -4.78 14.05
N LEU A 357 -21.92 -3.82 14.65
CA LEU A 357 -22.39 -3.12 15.84
C LEU A 357 -23.64 -2.26 15.58
N SER A 358 -23.71 -1.60 14.43
CA SER A 358 -24.89 -0.81 14.03
C SER A 358 -26.13 -1.68 13.87
N LEU A 359 -25.98 -2.86 13.29
CA LEU A 359 -27.06 -3.83 13.12
C LEU A 359 -27.47 -4.43 14.46
N PHE A 360 -26.50 -4.82 15.29
CA PHE A 360 -26.76 -5.32 16.63
C PHE A 360 -27.53 -4.32 17.50
N ALA A 361 -27.18 -3.03 17.44
CA ALA A 361 -27.89 -1.98 18.18
C ALA A 361 -29.37 -1.81 17.75
N LYS A 362 -29.74 -2.30 16.57
CA LYS A 362 -31.11 -2.23 16.01
C LYS A 362 -31.90 -3.53 16.20
N GLU A 363 -31.26 -4.64 16.57
CA GLU A 363 -31.93 -5.91 16.82
C GLU A 363 -32.47 -5.95 18.26
N GLU A 364 -33.78 -6.10 18.42
CA GLU A 364 -34.44 -6.17 19.74
C GLU A 364 -34.39 -7.58 20.37
N ASP A 365 -34.12 -8.65 19.61
CA ASP A 365 -34.01 -10.03 20.10
C ASP A 365 -32.96 -10.84 19.33
N ILE A 366 -32.05 -11.51 20.06
CA ILE A 366 -30.94 -12.33 19.51
C ILE A 366 -31.02 -13.78 20.03
N GLU A 367 -32.22 -14.21 20.42
CA GLU A 367 -32.49 -15.58 20.93
C GLU A 367 -32.53 -16.64 19.79
N SER A 368 -31.93 -16.35 18.64
CA SER A 368 -31.82 -17.28 17.51
C SER A 368 -30.56 -18.14 17.66
N ASN A 369 -30.70 -19.45 17.49
CA ASN A 369 -29.58 -20.40 17.43
C ASN A 369 -28.87 -20.41 16.05
N GLU A 370 -29.22 -19.47 15.17
CA GLU A 370 -28.57 -19.27 13.87
C GLU A 370 -27.63 -18.06 13.90
N ASP A 371 -26.60 -18.09 13.04
CA ASP A 371 -25.70 -16.96 12.84
C ASP A 371 -26.46 -15.74 12.30
N THR A 372 -26.58 -14.72 13.14
CA THR A 372 -27.16 -13.43 12.76
C THR A 372 -26.22 -12.69 11.80
N LYS A 373 -26.75 -11.70 11.08
CA LYS A 373 -25.94 -10.87 10.16
C LYS A 373 -24.75 -10.21 10.90
N PRO A 374 -24.90 -9.63 12.10
CA PRO A 374 -23.76 -9.13 12.89
C PRO A 374 -22.66 -10.17 13.13
N MET A 375 -23.01 -11.40 13.52
CA MET A 375 -22.03 -12.46 13.77
C MET A 375 -21.24 -12.83 12.51
N LYS A 376 -21.91 -12.88 11.34
CA LYS A 376 -21.24 -13.13 10.06
C LYS A 376 -20.25 -12.03 9.71
N LEU A 377 -20.65 -10.76 9.85
CA LEU A 377 -19.77 -9.60 9.61
C LEU A 377 -18.56 -9.59 10.55
N LEU A 378 -18.73 -9.95 11.82
CA LEU A 378 -17.62 -10.03 12.77
C LEU A 378 -16.65 -11.16 12.42
N ARG A 379 -17.14 -12.33 11.97
CA ARG A 379 -16.26 -13.40 11.47
C ARG A 379 -15.51 -12.97 10.22
N GLU A 380 -16.14 -12.23 9.32
CA GLU A 380 -15.47 -11.67 8.14
C GLU A 380 -14.42 -10.62 8.53
N ALA A 381 -14.71 -9.76 9.50
CA ALA A 381 -13.72 -8.82 10.06
C ALA A 381 -12.50 -9.56 10.61
N ILE A 382 -12.72 -10.60 11.43
CA ILE A 382 -11.66 -11.46 11.96
C ILE A 382 -10.85 -12.13 10.84
N ALA A 383 -11.51 -12.65 9.80
CA ALA A 383 -10.82 -13.28 8.67
C ALA A 383 -9.96 -12.27 7.87
N LEU A 384 -10.40 -11.02 7.77
CA LEU A 384 -9.64 -9.95 7.13
C LEU A 384 -8.49 -9.43 8.00
N SER A 385 -8.67 -9.35 9.32
CA SER A 385 -7.67 -8.87 10.28
C SER A 385 -7.67 -9.80 11.51
N PRO A 386 -6.88 -10.90 11.47
CA PRO A 386 -6.85 -11.87 12.56
C PRO A 386 -6.39 -11.30 13.91
N ASP A 387 -5.72 -10.15 13.91
CA ASP A 387 -5.26 -9.39 15.08
C ASP A 387 -6.31 -8.41 15.64
N PHE A 388 -7.51 -8.35 15.07
CA PHE A 388 -8.51 -7.36 15.46
C PHE A 388 -9.34 -7.78 16.69
N GLU A 389 -8.79 -7.52 17.88
CA GLU A 389 -9.33 -7.96 19.17
C GLU A 389 -10.82 -7.61 19.39
N ASP A 390 -11.21 -6.37 19.08
CA ASP A 390 -12.57 -5.88 19.29
C ASP A 390 -13.64 -6.75 18.57
N ALA A 391 -13.29 -7.29 17.40
CA ALA A 391 -14.19 -8.16 16.64
C ALA A 391 -14.38 -9.52 17.32
N TYR A 392 -13.31 -10.11 17.88
CA TYR A 392 -13.40 -11.34 18.67
C TYR A 392 -14.22 -11.13 19.94
N GLU A 393 -13.97 -10.03 20.66
CA GLU A 393 -14.71 -9.70 21.88
C GLU A 393 -16.20 -9.55 21.59
N SER A 394 -16.54 -8.75 20.58
CA SER A 394 -17.93 -8.53 20.19
C SER A 394 -18.59 -9.83 19.73
N LEU A 395 -17.90 -10.66 18.95
CA LEU A 395 -18.42 -11.95 18.51
C LEU A 395 -18.66 -12.89 19.70
N GLY A 396 -17.71 -12.98 20.63
CA GLY A 396 -17.84 -13.80 21.83
C GLY A 396 -19.01 -13.36 22.71
N VAL A 397 -19.18 -12.05 22.93
CA VAL A 397 -20.31 -11.51 23.70
C VAL A 397 -21.65 -11.81 23.02
N LEU A 398 -21.74 -11.65 21.69
CA LEU A 398 -22.96 -11.99 20.94
C LEU A 398 -23.29 -13.47 21.04
N LEU A 399 -22.31 -14.35 20.84
CA LEU A 399 -22.50 -15.80 20.94
C LEU A 399 -22.97 -16.21 22.34
N SER A 400 -22.38 -15.63 23.39
CA SER A 400 -22.80 -15.86 24.77
C SER A 400 -24.25 -15.44 25.00
N ARG A 401 -24.65 -14.26 24.51
CA ARG A 401 -26.03 -13.76 24.63
C ARG A 401 -27.05 -14.62 23.87
N SER A 402 -26.64 -15.27 22.79
CA SER A 402 -27.47 -16.23 22.04
C SER A 402 -27.45 -17.64 22.62
N GLY A 403 -26.85 -17.85 23.80
CA GLY A 403 -26.76 -19.16 24.47
C GLY A 403 -25.71 -20.10 23.88
N ARG A 404 -24.91 -19.65 22.91
CA ARG A 404 -23.84 -20.43 22.25
C ARG A 404 -22.52 -20.27 23.00
N LEU A 405 -22.57 -20.58 24.29
CA LEU A 405 -21.49 -20.31 25.25
C LEU A 405 -20.20 -21.08 24.91
N ASP A 406 -20.31 -22.28 24.35
CA ASP A 406 -19.15 -23.08 23.94
C ASP A 406 -18.37 -22.41 22.81
N GLU A 407 -19.08 -21.92 21.79
CA GLU A 407 -18.46 -21.19 20.68
C GLU A 407 -17.89 -19.84 21.15
N ALA A 408 -18.57 -19.14 22.06
CA ALA A 408 -18.06 -17.91 22.65
C ALA A 408 -16.70 -18.15 23.34
N ILE A 409 -16.59 -19.22 24.14
CA ILE A 409 -15.34 -19.61 24.79
C ILE A 409 -14.25 -19.90 23.75
N ASP A 410 -14.58 -20.64 22.68
CA ASP A 410 -13.59 -21.00 21.68
C ASP A 410 -13.12 -19.77 20.88
N VAL A 411 -14.01 -18.84 20.51
CA VAL A 411 -13.65 -17.55 19.88
C VAL A 411 -12.69 -16.76 20.77
N ILE A 412 -12.97 -16.61 22.06
CA ILE A 412 -12.09 -15.85 22.95
C ILE A 412 -10.78 -16.59 23.26
N LYS A 413 -10.76 -17.93 23.28
CA LYS A 413 -9.50 -18.68 23.34
C LYS A 413 -8.62 -18.42 22.13
N HIS A 414 -9.20 -18.29 20.92
CA HIS A 414 -8.44 -17.92 19.74
C HIS A 414 -7.83 -16.52 19.91
N LEU A 415 -8.60 -15.55 20.42
CA LEU A 415 -8.07 -14.24 20.77
C LEU A 415 -6.89 -14.33 21.76
N ALA A 416 -7.03 -15.11 22.84
CA ALA A 416 -5.96 -15.31 23.82
C ALA A 416 -4.73 -16.04 23.25
N ALA A 417 -4.91 -16.88 22.22
CA ALA A 417 -3.79 -17.53 21.53
C ALA A 417 -3.04 -16.55 20.61
N ILE A 418 -3.77 -15.65 19.93
CA ILE A 418 -3.20 -14.62 19.04
C ILE A 418 -2.54 -13.51 19.86
N ASN A 419 -3.21 -13.05 20.93
CA ASN A 419 -2.68 -12.10 21.89
C ASN A 419 -2.78 -12.65 23.33
N PRO A 420 -1.72 -13.33 23.82
CA PRO A 420 -1.64 -13.81 25.20
C PRO A 420 -1.65 -12.72 26.28
N ASP A 421 -1.40 -11.46 25.91
CA ASP A 421 -1.41 -10.32 26.83
C ASP A 421 -2.75 -9.57 26.80
N SER A 422 -3.76 -10.09 26.08
CA SER A 422 -5.09 -9.46 25.99
C SER A 422 -5.85 -9.59 27.31
N ILE A 423 -5.88 -8.49 28.09
CA ILE A 423 -6.62 -8.39 29.35
C ILE A 423 -8.11 -8.73 29.15
N MET A 424 -8.67 -8.27 28.03
CA MET A 424 -10.08 -8.48 27.72
C MET A 424 -10.39 -9.93 27.36
N ALA A 425 -9.51 -10.63 26.65
CA ALA A 425 -9.67 -12.06 26.37
C ALA A 425 -9.81 -12.88 27.66
N HIS A 426 -8.87 -12.70 28.60
CA HIS A 426 -8.90 -13.39 29.89
C HIS A 426 -10.09 -12.97 30.76
N THR A 427 -10.52 -11.71 30.68
CA THR A 427 -11.73 -11.22 31.38
C THR A 427 -13.00 -11.90 30.85
N ASN A 428 -13.16 -11.97 29.52
CA ASN A 428 -14.30 -12.61 28.88
C ASN A 428 -14.30 -14.13 29.10
N LEU A 429 -13.15 -14.82 29.04
CA LEU A 429 -13.04 -16.24 29.39
C LEU A 429 -13.45 -16.51 30.85
N SER A 430 -13.01 -15.67 31.78
CA SER A 430 -13.44 -15.76 33.19
C SER A 430 -14.96 -15.69 33.31
N VAL A 431 -15.61 -14.71 32.64
CA VAL A 431 -17.07 -14.56 32.67
C VAL A 431 -17.77 -15.77 32.05
N PHE A 432 -17.35 -16.20 30.87
CA PHE A 432 -17.98 -17.32 30.15
C PHE A 432 -17.79 -18.66 30.86
N TYR A 433 -16.61 -18.92 31.45
CA TYR A 433 -16.41 -20.10 32.29
C TYR A 433 -17.27 -20.07 33.55
N MET A 434 -17.48 -18.89 34.12
CA MET A 434 -18.34 -18.75 35.29
C MET A 434 -19.81 -19.05 34.94
N GLU A 435 -20.29 -18.52 33.81
CA GLU A 435 -21.63 -18.82 33.28
C GLU A 435 -21.81 -20.32 32.98
N LYS A 436 -20.78 -20.98 32.45
CA LYS A 436 -20.76 -22.43 32.19
C LYS A 436 -20.69 -23.28 33.47
N GLY A 437 -20.37 -22.66 34.61
CA GLY A 437 -20.19 -23.33 35.91
C GLY A 437 -18.78 -23.88 36.18
N TRP A 438 -17.81 -23.59 35.32
CA TRP A 438 -16.41 -24.00 35.45
C TRP A 438 -15.61 -23.02 36.32
N LYS A 439 -15.95 -22.98 37.61
CA LYS A 439 -15.42 -22.02 38.60
C LYS A 439 -13.90 -21.95 38.69
N GLU A 440 -13.22 -23.09 38.63
CA GLU A 440 -11.77 -23.16 38.76
C GLU A 440 -11.07 -22.43 37.62
N LYS A 441 -11.45 -22.75 36.37
CA LYS A 441 -10.94 -22.05 35.17
C LYS A 441 -11.29 -20.57 35.18
N ALA A 442 -12.48 -20.20 35.65
CA ALA A 442 -12.88 -18.79 35.74
C ALA A 442 -11.94 -17.98 36.66
N GLU A 443 -11.59 -18.52 37.83
CA GLU A 443 -10.66 -17.86 38.76
C GLU A 443 -9.22 -17.82 38.22
N GLU A 444 -8.77 -18.86 37.49
CA GLU A 444 -7.47 -18.85 36.81
C GLU A 444 -7.37 -17.70 35.78
N GLU A 445 -8.34 -17.61 34.87
CA GLU A 445 -8.37 -16.56 33.84
C GLU A 445 -8.47 -15.15 34.43
N LYS A 446 -9.25 -14.99 35.51
CA LYS A 446 -9.36 -13.73 36.25
C LYS A 446 -8.05 -13.31 36.90
N ALA A 447 -7.28 -14.26 37.44
CA ALA A 447 -5.97 -13.99 38.02
C ALA A 447 -4.96 -13.56 36.94
N ILE A 448 -5.01 -14.16 35.75
CA ILE A 448 -4.20 -13.77 34.59
C ILE A 448 -4.54 -12.33 34.17
N SER A 449 -5.83 -12.02 33.93
CA SER A 449 -6.31 -10.66 33.57
C SER A 449 -5.84 -9.60 34.57
N THR A 450 -5.94 -9.88 35.88
CA THR A 450 -5.50 -8.97 36.94
C THR A 450 -3.98 -8.72 36.88
N THR A 451 -3.20 -9.78 36.63
CA THR A 451 -1.74 -9.71 36.52
C THR A 451 -1.33 -8.87 35.31
N LEU A 452 -1.94 -9.14 34.14
CA LEU A 452 -1.70 -8.38 32.92
C LEU A 452 -2.07 -6.90 33.08
N SER A 453 -3.19 -6.60 33.75
CA SER A 453 -3.60 -5.22 34.06
C SER A 453 -2.55 -4.47 34.90
N MET A 454 -1.97 -5.12 35.90
CA MET A 454 -0.89 -4.54 36.69
C MET A 454 0.39 -4.32 35.87
N LEU A 455 0.76 -5.26 35.00
CA LEU A 455 1.91 -5.15 34.12
C LEU A 455 1.75 -3.99 33.12
N ALA A 456 0.58 -3.87 32.49
CA ALA A 456 0.26 -2.80 31.56
C ALA A 456 0.34 -1.41 32.23
N PHE A 457 -0.21 -1.28 33.44
CA PHE A 457 -0.11 -0.04 34.22
C PHE A 457 1.34 0.34 34.54
N ASN A 458 2.16 -0.64 34.97
CA ASN A 458 3.57 -0.41 35.26
C ASN A 458 4.40 -0.04 34.00
N LYS A 459 4.11 -0.67 32.86
CA LYS A 459 4.74 -0.36 31.58
C LYS A 459 4.45 1.08 31.15
N ALA A 460 3.18 1.49 31.16
CA ALA A 460 2.76 2.84 30.82
C ALA A 460 3.41 3.90 31.72
N ALA A 461 3.55 3.60 33.03
CA ALA A 461 4.24 4.49 33.96
C ALA A 461 5.73 4.68 33.59
N ARG A 462 6.44 3.61 33.22
CA ARG A 462 7.85 3.67 32.80
C ARG A 462 8.05 4.40 31.48
N GLU A 463 7.18 4.17 30.50
CA GLU A 463 7.24 4.86 29.20
C GLU A 463 7.04 6.37 29.36
N LYS A 464 6.09 6.77 30.22
CA LYS A 464 5.88 8.18 30.57
C LYS A 464 7.10 8.81 31.24
N GLU A 465 7.75 8.09 32.15
CA GLU A 465 8.98 8.55 32.81
C GLU A 465 10.15 8.70 31.81
N ALA A 466 10.33 7.71 30.92
CA ALA A 466 11.35 7.75 29.88
C ALA A 466 11.13 8.93 28.91
N LEU A 467 9.90 9.14 28.44
CA LEU A 467 9.55 10.25 27.55
C LEU A 467 9.75 11.61 28.24
N ALA A 468 9.42 11.72 29.53
CA ALA A 468 9.66 12.94 30.30
C ALA A 468 11.15 13.26 30.42
N LYS A 469 11.98 12.23 30.63
CA LYS A 469 13.44 12.36 30.68
C LYS A 469 14.02 12.78 29.31
N GLU A 470 13.56 12.16 28.23
CA GLU A 470 13.97 12.51 26.86
C GLU A 470 13.56 13.95 26.50
N LYS A 471 12.31 14.36 26.82
CA LYS A 471 11.84 15.74 26.59
C LYS A 471 12.70 16.74 27.36
N GLU A 472 13.11 16.42 28.59
CA GLU A 472 13.97 17.28 29.39
C GLU A 472 15.41 17.35 28.85
N GLU A 473 15.98 16.24 28.38
CA GLU A 473 17.30 16.21 27.73
C GLU A 473 17.29 17.01 26.43
N LYS A 474 16.30 16.79 25.56
CA LYS A 474 16.12 17.56 24.32
C LYS A 474 15.93 19.05 24.59
N ARG A 475 15.15 19.40 25.61
CA ARG A 475 14.94 20.80 26.01
C ARG A 475 16.25 21.47 26.41
N LYS A 476 17.15 20.77 27.12
CA LYS A 476 18.48 21.30 27.47
C LYS A 476 19.34 21.53 26.23
N GLU A 477 19.39 20.57 25.31
CA GLU A 477 20.12 20.70 24.05
C GLU A 477 19.58 21.87 23.20
N THR A 478 18.26 22.02 23.09
CA THR A 478 17.64 23.13 22.35
C THR A 478 17.96 24.48 23.01
N ILE A 479 18.04 24.55 24.35
CA ILE A 479 18.46 25.78 25.07
C ILE A 479 19.94 26.10 24.79
N GLU A 480 20.83 25.10 24.78
CA GLU A 480 22.24 25.30 24.42
C GLU A 480 22.37 25.79 22.97
N ARG A 481 21.66 25.17 22.02
CA ARG A 481 21.63 25.58 20.61
C ARG A 481 21.09 27.00 20.43
N LEU A 482 20.03 27.35 21.18
CA LEU A 482 19.48 28.70 21.20
C LEU A 482 20.55 29.73 21.60
N SER A 483 21.35 29.44 22.63
CA SER A 483 22.42 30.34 23.09
C SER A 483 23.49 30.59 22.01
N MET A 484 23.83 29.57 21.21
CA MET A 484 24.81 29.72 20.11
C MET A 484 24.29 30.67 19.03
N PHE A 485 23.00 30.59 18.68
CA PHE A 485 22.40 31.53 17.72
C PHE A 485 22.28 32.94 18.28
N GLU A 486 22.10 33.10 19.60
CA GLU A 486 22.10 34.41 20.26
C GLU A 486 23.47 35.10 20.18
N GLU A 487 24.56 34.35 20.33
CA GLU A 487 25.92 34.88 20.15
C GLU A 487 26.14 35.39 18.72
N VAL A 488 25.72 34.61 17.71
CA VAL A 488 25.85 35.01 16.29
C VAL A 488 25.03 36.28 16.01
N LEU A 489 23.79 36.34 16.48
CA LEU A 489 22.92 37.50 16.29
C LEU A 489 23.39 38.74 17.06
N GLY A 490 24.22 38.58 18.09
CA GLY A 490 24.91 39.68 18.76
C GLY A 490 26.01 40.33 17.91
N ILE A 491 26.53 39.61 16.90
CA ILE A 491 27.54 40.09 15.96
C ILE A 491 26.86 40.59 14.67
N ASP A 492 25.99 39.77 14.08
CA ASP A 492 25.24 40.07 12.87
C ASP A 492 23.75 39.77 13.08
N THR A 493 22.98 40.84 13.26
CA THR A 493 21.54 40.72 13.47
C THR A 493 20.78 40.22 12.23
N GLU A 494 21.38 40.26 11.03
CA GLU A 494 20.77 39.86 9.75
C GLU A 494 21.28 38.50 9.25
N ASP A 495 22.02 37.73 10.07
CA ASP A 495 22.43 36.39 9.68
C ASP A 495 21.20 35.48 9.50
N PHE A 496 21.03 34.96 8.27
CA PHE A 496 19.89 34.11 7.92
C PHE A 496 19.83 32.81 8.75
N LEU A 497 20.96 32.13 8.91
CA LEU A 497 21.00 30.82 9.57
C LEU A 497 20.71 30.95 11.06
N ALA A 498 21.20 32.01 11.70
CA ALA A 498 20.97 32.28 13.10
C ALA A 498 19.53 32.75 13.38
N ASN A 499 18.94 33.59 12.52
CA ASN A 499 17.52 33.96 12.63
C ASN A 499 16.61 32.73 12.44
N TYR A 500 16.83 31.93 11.39
CA TYR A 500 16.06 30.70 11.18
C TYR A 500 16.26 29.71 12.34
N GLY A 501 17.51 29.45 12.70
CA GLY A 501 17.89 28.51 13.75
C GLY A 501 17.31 28.87 15.12
N LYS A 502 17.41 30.15 15.52
CA LYS A 502 16.79 30.67 16.75
C LYS A 502 15.27 30.55 16.71
N GLY A 503 14.65 30.95 15.60
CA GLY A 503 13.21 30.80 15.38
C GLY A 503 12.74 29.37 15.56
N SER A 504 13.42 28.42 14.91
CA SER A 504 13.14 26.98 15.01
C SER A 504 13.32 26.43 16.44
N CYS A 505 14.40 26.82 17.14
CA CYS A 505 14.58 26.48 18.57
C CYS A 505 13.43 27.00 19.45
N LEU A 506 12.95 28.21 19.20
CA LEU A 506 11.86 28.81 19.97
C LEU A 506 10.52 28.10 19.69
N VAL A 507 10.28 27.62 18.47
CA VAL A 507 9.14 26.74 18.16
C VAL A 507 9.23 25.43 18.97
N GLU A 508 10.40 24.78 18.98
CA GLU A 508 10.62 23.55 19.75
C GLU A 508 10.45 23.76 21.27
N LEU A 509 10.80 24.95 21.77
CA LEU A 509 10.63 25.33 23.18
C LEU A 509 9.22 25.85 23.51
N GLU A 510 8.29 25.78 22.56
CA GLU A 510 6.90 26.25 22.68
C GLU A 510 6.80 27.78 22.98
N ARG A 511 7.82 28.55 22.60
CA ARG A 511 7.93 30.02 22.73
C ARG A 511 7.52 30.72 21.44
N TYR A 512 6.28 30.50 21.03
CA TYR A 512 5.79 30.83 19.68
C TYR A 512 5.84 32.32 19.32
N SER A 513 5.51 33.20 20.26
CA SER A 513 5.52 34.66 20.03
C SER A 513 6.92 35.19 19.73
N GLU A 514 7.95 34.62 20.36
CA GLU A 514 9.33 34.97 20.09
C GLU A 514 9.80 34.36 18.77
N ALA A 515 9.41 33.10 18.48
CA ALA A 515 9.75 32.41 17.25
C ALA A 515 9.30 33.17 16.00
N GLU A 516 8.08 33.74 16.03
CA GLU A 516 7.50 34.51 14.91
C GLU A 516 8.46 35.60 14.42
N SER A 517 9.05 36.36 15.35
CA SER A 517 9.89 37.51 15.03
C SER A 517 11.14 37.09 14.26
N TYR A 518 11.80 36.00 14.68
CA TYR A 518 13.03 35.51 14.05
C TYR A 518 12.75 34.77 12.74
N LEU A 519 11.64 34.03 12.66
CA LEU A 519 11.25 33.32 11.44
C LEU A 519 10.81 34.28 10.33
N LYS A 520 10.06 35.35 10.66
CA LYS A 520 9.76 36.43 9.71
C LYS A 520 11.02 37.08 9.18
N LYS A 521 11.96 37.41 10.07
CA LYS A 521 13.25 37.97 9.66
C LYS A 521 14.04 37.03 8.76
N ALA A 522 14.04 35.72 9.03
CA ALA A 522 14.66 34.74 8.15
C ALA A 522 14.02 34.69 6.74
N LEU A 523 12.68 34.82 6.66
CA LEU A 523 11.94 34.86 5.40
C LEU A 523 12.12 36.19 4.65
N GLU A 524 12.33 37.31 5.34
CA GLU A 524 12.73 38.58 4.72
C GLU A 524 14.08 38.46 4.01
N ILE A 525 15.05 37.74 4.62
CA ILE A 525 16.39 37.54 4.05
C ILE A 525 16.38 36.49 2.92
N LYS A 526 15.67 35.36 3.11
CA LYS A 526 15.51 34.31 2.08
C LYS A 526 14.03 33.91 1.91
N PRO A 527 13.30 34.57 1.00
CA PRO A 527 11.88 34.29 0.73
C PRO A 527 11.61 32.90 0.12
N ASN A 528 12.64 32.17 -0.32
CA ASN A 528 12.53 30.86 -0.94
C ASN A 528 12.94 29.72 0.01
N HIS A 529 12.90 29.94 1.33
CA HIS A 529 13.27 28.94 2.32
C HIS A 529 12.05 28.21 2.87
N THR A 530 11.71 27.08 2.24
CA THR A 530 10.49 26.30 2.52
C THR A 530 10.32 25.91 3.99
N ARG A 531 11.41 25.52 4.68
CA ARG A 531 11.34 25.13 6.10
C ARG A 531 11.02 26.29 7.06
N ALA A 532 11.36 27.52 6.70
CA ALA A 532 11.02 28.68 7.53
C ALA A 532 9.52 28.98 7.48
N TYR A 533 8.86 28.76 6.33
CA TYR A 533 7.40 28.80 6.23
C TYR A 533 6.74 27.71 7.07
N LEU A 534 7.27 26.48 7.02
CA LEU A 534 6.76 25.37 7.83
C LEU A 534 6.87 25.65 9.33
N ASP A 535 8.04 26.09 9.82
CA ASP A 535 8.24 26.39 11.24
C ASP A 535 7.42 27.61 11.69
N LEU A 536 7.20 28.61 10.83
CA LEU A 536 6.34 29.76 11.13
C LEU A 536 4.86 29.36 11.18
N GLY A 537 4.42 28.48 10.26
CA GLY A 537 3.10 27.87 10.31
C GLY A 537 2.88 27.11 11.63
N ARG A 538 3.85 26.27 12.03
CA ARG A 538 3.83 25.57 13.33
C ARG A 538 3.79 26.52 14.51
N ALA A 539 4.53 27.63 14.47
CA ALA A 539 4.47 28.66 15.51
C ALA A 539 3.05 29.23 15.66
N TYR A 540 2.38 29.55 14.55
CA TYR A 540 1.01 30.06 14.60
C TYR A 540 -0.01 29.01 15.05
N ILE A 541 0.13 27.75 14.64
CA ILE A 541 -0.69 26.64 15.15
C ILE A 541 -0.54 26.53 16.67
N GLY A 542 0.70 26.51 17.16
CA GLY A 542 1.00 26.44 18.60
C GLY A 542 0.48 27.66 19.39
N ALA A 543 0.45 28.84 18.76
CA ALA A 543 -0.13 30.05 19.33
C ALA A 543 -1.68 30.11 19.22
N GLY A 544 -2.31 29.17 18.50
CA GLY A 544 -3.76 29.16 18.25
C GLY A 544 -4.25 30.12 17.16
N ASP A 545 -3.35 30.70 16.36
CA ASP A 545 -3.66 31.66 15.29
C ASP A 545 -3.84 30.94 13.94
N LYS A 546 -4.98 30.27 13.80
CA LYS A 546 -5.31 29.42 12.63
C LYS A 546 -5.29 30.18 11.30
N GLU A 547 -5.75 31.43 11.29
CA GLU A 547 -5.82 32.24 10.07
C GLU A 547 -4.42 32.53 9.50
N LYS A 548 -3.49 32.95 10.38
CA LYS A 548 -2.09 33.17 9.96
C LYS A 548 -1.37 31.88 9.59
N ALA A 549 -1.67 30.78 10.28
CA ALA A 549 -1.10 29.47 9.94
C ALA A 549 -1.47 29.05 8.51
N LEU A 550 -2.75 29.11 8.13
CA LEU A 550 -3.22 28.76 6.80
C LEU A 550 -2.55 29.63 5.72
N ALA A 551 -2.49 30.95 5.93
CA ALA A 551 -1.88 31.87 4.98
C ALA A 551 -0.39 31.55 4.74
N VAL A 552 0.40 31.39 5.81
CA VAL A 552 1.84 31.12 5.71
C VAL A 552 2.13 29.73 5.13
N LEU A 553 1.32 28.73 5.47
CA LEU A 553 1.47 27.38 4.93
C LEU A 553 1.12 27.32 3.44
N ALA A 554 0.09 28.03 2.98
CA ALA A 554 -0.24 28.12 1.55
C ALA A 554 0.90 28.75 0.73
N ASP A 555 1.49 29.84 1.22
CA ASP A 555 2.66 30.47 0.61
C ASP A 555 3.86 29.51 0.57
N GLY A 556 4.13 28.82 1.69
CA GLY A 556 5.19 27.83 1.80
C GLY A 556 5.03 26.66 0.82
N SER A 557 3.80 26.18 0.63
CA SER A 557 3.46 25.10 -0.32
C SER A 557 3.81 25.51 -1.75
N ALA A 558 3.43 26.72 -2.16
CA ALA A 558 3.74 27.26 -3.48
C ALA A 558 5.25 27.46 -3.70
N VAL A 559 6.00 27.80 -2.66
CA VAL A 559 7.47 27.87 -2.71
C VAL A 559 8.08 26.48 -2.87
N ALA A 560 7.61 25.51 -2.07
CA ALA A 560 8.10 24.13 -2.08
C ALA A 560 7.90 23.45 -3.44
N ALA A 561 6.71 23.57 -4.03
CA ALA A 561 6.36 22.99 -5.31
C ALA A 561 7.24 23.53 -6.45
N ARG A 562 7.50 24.84 -6.46
CA ARG A 562 8.38 25.48 -7.44
C ARG A 562 9.84 25.02 -7.33
N GLN A 563 10.30 24.68 -6.14
CA GLN A 563 11.66 24.20 -5.89
C GLN A 563 11.82 22.69 -6.05
N GLY A 564 10.72 21.93 -6.06
CA GLY A 564 10.76 20.46 -5.98
C GLY A 564 11.10 19.95 -4.57
N ASP A 565 10.87 20.75 -3.53
CA ASP A 565 11.11 20.40 -2.12
C ASP A 565 9.97 19.51 -1.59
N LEU A 566 9.92 18.26 -2.05
CA LEU A 566 8.79 17.36 -1.81
C LEU A 566 8.56 17.03 -0.32
N MET A 567 9.60 17.04 0.52
CA MET A 567 9.46 16.68 1.94
C MET A 567 8.76 17.79 2.75
N PRO A 568 9.24 19.06 2.77
CA PRO A 568 8.47 20.15 3.36
C PRO A 568 7.10 20.37 2.70
N LEU A 569 6.96 20.14 1.39
CA LEU A 569 5.68 20.24 0.70
C LEU A 569 4.64 19.28 1.31
N LYS A 570 5.03 18.02 1.55
CA LYS A 570 4.17 17.01 2.18
C LYS A 570 3.81 17.40 3.61
N ASP A 571 4.77 17.88 4.40
CA ASP A 571 4.53 18.32 5.79
C ASP A 571 3.54 19.50 5.84
N ILE A 572 3.71 20.48 4.94
CA ILE A 572 2.83 21.63 4.81
C ILE A 572 1.42 21.21 4.40
N GLN A 573 1.28 20.33 3.41
CA GLN A 573 -0.01 19.81 2.95
C GLN A 573 -0.74 19.03 4.05
N GLY A 574 -0.01 18.25 4.85
CA GLY A 574 -0.57 17.56 6.02
C GLY A 574 -1.17 18.55 7.03
N LEU A 575 -0.42 19.58 7.40
CA LEU A 575 -0.90 20.62 8.33
C LEU A 575 -2.07 21.43 7.76
N LEU A 576 -2.06 21.75 6.46
CA LEU A 576 -3.19 22.44 5.81
C LEU A 576 -4.46 21.59 5.89
N HIS A 577 -4.36 20.29 5.60
CA HIS A 577 -5.50 19.39 5.67
C HIS A 577 -6.07 19.29 7.10
N GLU A 578 -5.21 19.16 8.12
CA GLU A 578 -5.62 19.15 9.54
C GLU A 578 -6.31 20.44 9.99
N LEU A 579 -5.90 21.58 9.42
CA LEU A 579 -6.53 22.87 9.70
C LEU A 579 -7.83 23.09 8.91
N GLU A 580 -8.04 22.40 7.79
CA GLU A 580 -9.25 22.56 6.97
C GLU A 580 -10.36 21.57 7.36
N SER A 581 -10.01 20.44 7.95
CA SER A 581 -10.91 19.49 8.63
C SER A 581 -11.44 20.05 9.94
#